data_AF-A0A8T4T2Y7-F1
#
_entry.id   AF-A0A8T4T2Y7-F1
#
_cell.length_a   1.000
_cell.length_b   1.000
_cell.length_c   1.000
_cell.angle_alpha   90.00
_cell.angle_beta   90.00
_cell.angle_gamma   90.00
#
_symmetry.space_group_name_H-M   'P 1'
#
loop_
_entity.id
_entity.type
_entity.pdbx_description
1 polymer ?
#
loop_
_entity_poly.entity_id
_entity_poly.type
_entity_poly.pdbx_seq_one_letter_code
_entity_poly.pdbx_strand_id
1 'polypeptide(L)'
;MKPTGGGYFEGILQLRETTDEIANWVRNKVQKDAKAVITKEKPVTNGIDLYFNDQHYLQSLGKKLKLQFGGTLTISRRLHTVHKITSKLLYRVSVLYKPLPFKRGDIIDVHGEQAIVLAVGSKVQIRYLSSSKKDMIRADRLR
;
A
#
# COMPACT_ATOMS: atom_id res chain seq x y z
N MET A 1 -28.00 -8.11 -5.65
CA MET A 1 -26.97 -8.23 -6.70
C MET A 1 -26.13 -6.96 -6.68
N LYS A 2 -24.78 -7.05 -6.57
CA LYS A 2 -23.93 -5.86 -6.68
C LYS A 2 -24.02 -5.33 -8.12
N PRO A 3 -24.14 -4.01 -8.36
CA PRO A 3 -24.25 -3.48 -9.72
C PRO A 3 -22.99 -3.83 -10.52
N THR A 4 -23.18 -4.54 -11.64
CA THR A 4 -22.11 -5.06 -12.51
C THR A 4 -21.88 -4.21 -13.77
N GLY A 5 -22.68 -3.16 -14.00
CA GLY A 5 -22.51 -2.22 -15.12
C GLY A 5 -22.12 -0.81 -14.63
N GLY A 6 -21.13 -0.19 -15.29
CA GLY A 6 -20.85 1.24 -15.16
C GLY A 6 -19.70 1.66 -14.21
N GLY A 7 -18.66 0.84 -14.04
CA GLY A 7 -17.46 1.27 -13.28
C GLY A 7 -17.72 1.49 -11.78
N TYR A 8 -18.73 0.82 -11.20
CA TYR A 8 -18.99 0.84 -9.76
C TYR A 8 -17.75 0.40 -8.98
N PHE A 9 -17.46 1.10 -7.88
CA PHE A 9 -16.37 0.77 -6.98
C PHE A 9 -16.72 1.11 -5.53
N GLU A 10 -16.20 0.29 -4.62
CA GLU A 10 -16.33 0.42 -3.17
C GLU A 10 -15.04 0.97 -2.55
N GLY A 11 -13.90 0.86 -3.24
CA GLY A 11 -12.67 1.47 -2.76
C GLY A 11 -11.61 1.71 -3.82
N ILE A 12 -10.57 2.42 -3.42
CA ILE A 12 -9.46 2.83 -4.27
C ILE A 12 -8.15 2.42 -3.59
N LEU A 13 -7.30 1.66 -4.28
CA LEU A 13 -5.90 1.49 -3.93
C LEU A 13 -5.12 2.61 -4.62
N GLN A 14 -4.45 3.43 -3.83
CA GLN A 14 -3.59 4.51 -4.29
C GLN A 14 -2.15 4.05 -4.10
N LEU A 15 -1.48 3.71 -5.19
CA LEU A 15 -0.06 3.42 -5.20
C LEU A 15 0.68 4.74 -5.48
N ARG A 16 1.56 5.15 -4.57
CA ARG A 16 2.30 6.42 -4.67
C ARG A 16 3.78 6.18 -4.47
N GLU A 17 4.60 6.84 -5.29
CA GLU A 17 6.07 6.69 -5.30
C GLU A 17 6.49 5.22 -5.49
N THR A 18 5.65 4.43 -6.17
CA THR A 18 5.85 2.99 -6.40
C THR A 18 6.47 2.69 -7.76
N THR A 19 7.12 1.53 -7.86
CA THR A 19 7.58 0.95 -9.12
C THR A 19 6.47 0.19 -9.84
N ASP A 20 6.65 -0.06 -11.15
CA ASP A 20 5.74 -0.90 -11.94
C ASP A 20 5.66 -2.35 -11.43
N GLU A 21 6.72 -2.83 -10.79
CA GLU A 21 6.76 -4.16 -10.14
C GLU A 21 5.63 -4.32 -9.11
N ILE A 22 5.44 -3.31 -8.26
CA ILE A 22 4.42 -3.32 -7.20
C ILE A 22 3.02 -3.29 -7.83
N ALA A 23 2.81 -2.46 -8.85
CA ALA A 23 1.55 -2.39 -9.57
C ALA A 23 1.22 -3.72 -10.28
N ASN A 24 2.21 -4.34 -10.93
CA ASN A 24 2.06 -5.64 -11.59
C ASN A 24 1.80 -6.76 -10.59
N TRP A 25 2.47 -6.77 -9.44
CA TRP A 25 2.19 -7.71 -8.36
C TRP A 25 0.73 -7.60 -7.89
N VAL A 26 0.23 -6.37 -7.72
CA VAL A 26 -1.17 -6.14 -7.37
C VAL A 26 -2.10 -6.72 -8.44
N ARG A 27 -1.91 -6.38 -9.72
CA ARG A 27 -2.75 -6.87 -10.82
C ARG A 27 -2.79 -8.41 -10.86
N ASN A 28 -1.61 -9.04 -10.83
CA ASN A 28 -1.48 -10.50 -10.85
C ASN A 28 -2.17 -11.14 -9.64
N LYS A 29 -2.03 -10.53 -8.46
CA LYS A 29 -2.66 -11.05 -7.25
C LYS A 29 -4.18 -10.97 -7.30
N VAL A 30 -4.73 -9.86 -7.81
CA VAL A 30 -6.18 -9.70 -7.99
C VAL A 30 -6.73 -10.73 -8.95
N GLN A 31 -6.09 -10.88 -10.12
CA GLN A 31 -6.47 -11.88 -11.11
C GLN A 31 -6.42 -13.30 -10.55
N LYS A 32 -5.34 -13.65 -9.85
CA LYS A 32 -5.18 -14.99 -9.23
C LYS A 32 -6.19 -15.27 -8.13
N ASP A 33 -6.45 -14.29 -7.26
CA ASP A 33 -7.35 -14.49 -6.13
C ASP A 33 -8.81 -14.57 -6.60
N ALA A 34 -9.18 -13.93 -7.73
CA ALA A 34 -10.53 -13.90 -8.33
C ALA A 34 -11.67 -13.50 -7.37
N LYS A 35 -11.35 -12.82 -6.27
CA LYS A 35 -12.29 -12.39 -5.21
C LYS A 35 -12.77 -10.94 -5.36
N ALA A 36 -12.07 -10.16 -6.17
CA ALA A 36 -12.40 -8.77 -6.47
C ALA A 36 -11.93 -8.44 -7.89
N VAL A 37 -12.40 -7.32 -8.42
CA VAL A 37 -12.09 -6.83 -9.75
C VAL A 37 -11.57 -5.41 -9.66
N ILE A 38 -10.49 -5.12 -10.40
CA ILE A 38 -10.06 -3.75 -10.68
C ILE A 38 -10.98 -3.21 -11.77
N THR A 39 -11.89 -2.30 -11.41
CA THR A 39 -12.92 -1.77 -12.33
C THR A 39 -12.44 -0.58 -13.14
N LYS A 40 -11.38 0.09 -12.69
CA LYS A 40 -10.75 1.20 -13.38
C LYS A 40 -9.30 1.35 -12.90
N GLU A 41 -8.42 1.71 -13.81
CA GLU A 41 -7.07 2.19 -13.51
C GLU A 41 -6.96 3.66 -13.93
N LYS A 42 -6.32 4.48 -13.10
CA LYS A 42 -6.10 5.90 -13.38
C LYS A 42 -4.66 6.28 -13.01
N PRO A 43 -3.77 6.49 -14.00
CA PRO A 43 -2.46 7.06 -13.77
C PRO A 43 -2.57 8.45 -13.14
N VAL A 44 -1.63 8.77 -12.25
CA VAL A 44 -1.48 10.09 -11.62
C VAL A 44 0.01 10.45 -11.61
N THR A 45 0.34 11.71 -11.36
CA THR A 45 1.71 12.24 -11.47
C THR A 45 2.78 11.41 -10.73
N ASN A 46 2.45 10.86 -9.56
CA ASN A 46 3.37 10.08 -8.74
C ASN A 46 2.90 8.65 -8.48
N GLY A 47 2.14 8.05 -9.39
CA GLY A 47 1.74 6.64 -9.29
C GLY A 47 0.42 6.31 -10.00
N ILE A 48 -0.38 5.44 -9.40
CA ILE A 48 -1.62 4.95 -10.03
C ILE A 48 -2.71 4.71 -8.99
N ASP A 49 -3.95 5.00 -9.39
CA ASP A 49 -5.16 4.65 -8.64
C ASP A 49 -5.85 3.45 -9.30
N LEU A 50 -6.06 2.41 -8.51
CA LEU A 50 -6.76 1.19 -8.91
C LEU A 50 -8.09 1.12 -8.14
N TYR A 51 -9.20 1.10 -8.87
CA TYR A 51 -10.55 1.11 -8.31
C TYR A 51 -11.07 -0.30 -8.14
N PHE A 52 -11.61 -0.63 -6.98
CA PHE A 52 -12.04 -1.99 -6.61
C PHE A 52 -13.53 -2.07 -6.32
N ASN A 53 -14.17 -3.15 -6.76
CA ASN A 53 -15.57 -3.45 -6.45
C ASN A 53 -15.81 -4.09 -5.06
N ASP A 54 -14.74 -4.38 -4.31
CA ASP A 54 -14.84 -4.96 -2.97
C ASP A 54 -13.86 -4.29 -2.00
N GLN A 55 -14.42 -3.54 -1.04
CA GLN A 55 -13.62 -2.80 -0.06
C GLN A 55 -12.93 -3.68 1.00
N HIS A 56 -13.45 -4.88 1.28
CA HIS A 56 -12.87 -5.78 2.28
C HIS A 56 -11.65 -6.49 1.72
N TYR A 57 -11.77 -6.98 0.48
CA TYR A 57 -10.64 -7.52 -0.26
C TYR A 57 -9.54 -6.46 -0.40
N LEU A 58 -9.87 -5.23 -0.79
CA LEU A 58 -8.91 -4.13 -0.93
C LEU A 58 -8.11 -3.87 0.36
N GLN A 59 -8.76 -3.83 1.52
CA GLN A 59 -8.06 -3.63 2.80
C GLN A 59 -7.13 -4.81 3.13
N SER A 60 -7.55 -6.04 2.85
CA SER A 60 -6.70 -7.23 3.02
C SER A 60 -5.50 -7.19 2.06
N LEU A 61 -5.73 -6.82 0.80
CA LEU A 61 -4.70 -6.68 -0.21
C LEU A 61 -3.65 -5.63 0.20
N GLY A 62 -4.09 -4.46 0.69
CA GLY A 62 -3.18 -3.42 1.18
C GLY A 62 -2.28 -3.89 2.33
N LYS A 63 -2.83 -4.67 3.27
CA LYS A 63 -2.03 -5.27 4.36
C LYS A 63 -0.99 -6.26 3.83
N LYS A 64 -1.36 -7.09 2.84
CA LYS A 64 -0.43 -8.03 2.19
C LYS A 64 0.64 -7.30 1.39
N LEU A 65 0.28 -6.21 0.72
CA LEU A 65 1.19 -5.35 -0.01
C LEU A 65 2.27 -4.80 0.91
N LYS A 66 1.87 -4.23 2.06
CA LYS A 66 2.79 -3.76 3.10
C LYS A 66 3.67 -4.88 3.66
N LEU A 67 3.10 -6.08 3.85
CA LEU A 67 3.87 -7.22 4.35
C LEU A 67 4.94 -7.67 3.34
N GLN A 68 4.60 -7.67 2.05
CA GLN A 68 5.47 -8.13 0.98
C GLN A 68 6.59 -7.14 0.65
N PHE A 69 6.27 -5.85 0.59
CA PHE A 69 7.17 -4.81 0.08
C PHE A 69 7.64 -3.81 1.16
N GLY A 70 7.22 -3.98 2.42
CA GLY A 70 7.40 -2.95 3.44
C GLY A 70 6.54 -1.72 3.14
N GLY A 71 6.95 -0.54 3.62
CA GLY A 71 6.26 0.71 3.31
C GLY A 71 5.21 1.15 4.32
N THR A 72 4.57 2.27 4.00
CA THR A 72 3.48 2.85 4.79
C THR A 72 2.14 2.52 4.13
N LEU A 73 1.14 2.27 4.98
CA LEU A 73 -0.22 1.96 4.56
C LEU A 73 -1.18 2.81 5.37
N THR A 74 -1.96 3.64 4.70
CA THR A 74 -3.00 4.48 5.31
C THR A 74 -4.35 4.06 4.77
N ILE A 75 -5.27 3.69 5.65
CA ILE A 75 -6.64 3.28 5.29
C ILE A 75 -7.59 4.33 5.83
N SER A 76 -8.40 4.92 4.95
CA SER A 76 -9.44 5.89 5.32
C SER A 76 -10.79 5.49 4.73
N ARG A 77 -11.86 5.96 5.37
CA ARG A 77 -13.25 5.68 4.97
C ARG A 77 -14.02 6.99 4.94
N ARG A 78 -14.81 7.19 3.89
CA ARG A 78 -15.77 8.28 3.79
C ARG A 78 -17.17 7.74 3.54
N LEU A 79 -18.17 8.34 4.18
CA LEU A 79 -19.56 8.06 3.85
C LEU A 79 -19.81 8.50 2.41
N HIS A 80 -20.31 7.59 1.58
CA HIS A 80 -20.60 7.88 0.18
C HIS A 80 -22.08 8.18 -0.01
N THR A 81 -22.95 7.33 0.51
CA THR A 81 -24.40 7.47 0.40
C THR A 81 -25.11 6.59 1.44
N VAL A 82 -26.43 6.64 1.46
CA VAL A 82 -27.28 5.77 2.29
C VAL A 82 -28.13 4.91 1.36
N HIS A 83 -28.21 3.62 1.67
CA HIS A 83 -29.08 2.70 0.95
C HIS A 83 -30.54 3.06 1.26
N LYS A 84 -31.25 3.66 0.30
CA LYS A 84 -32.58 4.28 0.49
C LYS A 84 -33.63 3.35 1.13
N ILE A 85 -33.55 2.05 0.88
CA ILE A 85 -34.53 1.06 1.39
C ILE A 85 -34.17 0.55 2.79
N THR A 86 -32.87 0.38 3.07
CA THR A 86 -32.42 -0.31 4.30
C THR A 86 -31.81 0.64 5.31
N SER A 87 -31.74 1.93 4.97
CA SER A 87 -31.05 2.99 5.70
C SER A 87 -29.58 2.67 6.04
N LYS A 88 -28.97 1.69 5.37
CA LYS A 88 -27.58 1.30 5.60
C LYS A 88 -26.63 2.34 5.01
N LEU A 89 -25.66 2.77 5.81
CA LEU A 89 -24.60 3.67 5.38
C LEU A 89 -23.63 2.93 4.44
N LEU A 90 -23.47 3.45 3.22
CA LEU A 90 -22.54 2.95 2.22
C LEU A 90 -21.28 3.80 2.22
N TYR A 91 -20.14 3.17 2.47
CA TYR A 91 -18.85 3.83 2.56
C TYR A 91 -18.02 3.60 1.30
N ARG A 92 -17.09 4.52 1.03
CA ARG A 92 -15.97 4.30 0.12
C ARG A 92 -14.67 4.27 0.90
N VAL A 93 -13.87 3.23 0.67
CA VAL A 93 -12.55 3.05 1.29
C VAL A 93 -11.45 3.61 0.39
N SER A 94 -10.49 4.32 0.96
CA SER A 94 -9.23 4.63 0.29
C SER A 94 -8.09 3.92 1.02
N VAL A 95 -7.25 3.22 0.27
CA VAL A 95 -6.04 2.56 0.77
C VAL A 95 -4.86 3.19 0.06
N LEU A 96 -4.09 4.00 0.78
CA LEU A 96 -2.87 4.60 0.27
C LEU A 96 -1.68 3.75 0.67
N TYR A 97 -0.85 3.40 -0.32
CA TYR A 97 0.41 2.70 -0.12
C TYR A 97 1.56 3.55 -0.67
N LYS A 98 2.62 3.67 0.13
CA LYS A 98 3.92 4.22 -0.27
C LYS A 98 5.03 3.26 0.14
N PRO A 99 5.98 2.93 -0.76
CA PRO A 99 7.14 2.15 -0.38
C PRO A 99 8.03 2.96 0.56
N LEU A 100 9.01 2.28 1.18
CA LEU A 100 10.06 2.99 1.91
C LEU A 100 11.04 3.64 0.92
N PRO A 101 11.67 4.77 1.28
CA PRO A 101 12.62 5.45 0.40
C PRO A 101 13.95 4.69 0.25
N PHE A 102 14.12 3.57 0.94
CA PHE A 102 15.32 2.73 0.92
C PHE A 102 14.93 1.25 0.80
N LYS A 103 15.82 0.49 0.18
CA LYS A 103 15.77 -0.97 0.04
C LYS A 103 16.97 -1.61 0.75
N ARG A 104 16.92 -2.93 0.87
CA ARG A 104 18.07 -3.71 1.37
C ARG A 104 19.31 -3.43 0.51
N GLY A 105 20.43 -3.17 1.17
CA GLY A 105 21.70 -2.85 0.55
C GLY A 105 21.99 -1.35 0.42
N ASP A 106 20.97 -0.49 0.58
CA ASP A 106 21.17 0.95 0.53
C ASP A 106 21.96 1.46 1.75
N ILE A 107 22.72 2.53 1.55
CA ILE A 107 23.37 3.28 2.63
C ILE A 107 22.47 4.45 2.98
N ILE A 108 22.11 4.56 4.26
CA ILE A 108 21.27 5.62 4.79
C ILE A 108 22.00 6.37 5.91
N ASP A 109 21.67 7.64 6.10
CA ASP A 109 22.15 8.41 7.24
C ASP A 109 21.24 8.20 8.45
N VAL A 110 21.83 7.86 9.59
CA VAL A 110 21.12 7.65 10.85
C VAL A 110 21.84 8.45 11.93
N HIS A 111 21.23 9.56 12.34
CA HIS A 111 21.81 10.46 13.34
C HIS A 111 23.22 10.98 12.99
N GLY A 112 23.52 11.19 11.71
CA GLY A 112 24.83 11.64 11.24
C GLY A 112 25.86 10.51 11.06
N GLU A 113 25.46 9.25 11.26
CA GLU A 113 26.30 8.08 11.02
C GLU A 113 25.75 7.27 9.84
N GLN A 114 26.60 6.94 8.87
CA GLN A 114 26.20 6.12 7.74
C GLN A 114 25.96 4.67 8.17
N ALA A 115 24.84 4.10 7.74
CA ALA A 115 24.46 2.73 8.02
C ALA A 115 23.95 2.02 6.76
N ILE A 116 24.32 0.74 6.60
CA ILE A 116 23.79 -0.10 5.52
C ILE A 116 22.51 -0.80 5.96
N VAL A 117 21.49 -0.79 5.10
CA VAL A 117 20.22 -1.49 5.32
C VAL A 117 20.41 -2.99 5.09
N LEU A 118 20.30 -3.78 6.16
CA LEU A 118 20.44 -5.24 6.10
C LEU A 118 19.12 -5.93 5.76
N ALA A 119 18.00 -5.44 6.31
CA ALA A 119 16.68 -6.00 6.09
C ALA A 119 15.59 -4.94 6.30
N VAL A 120 14.51 -5.07 5.53
CA VAL A 120 13.36 -4.16 5.56
C VAL A 120 12.11 -4.96 5.89
N GLY A 121 11.39 -4.56 6.94
CA GLY A 121 10.13 -5.16 7.37
C GLY A 121 9.29 -4.18 8.17
N SER A 122 8.65 -4.63 9.26
CA SER A 122 7.98 -3.72 10.22
C SER A 122 8.96 -2.79 10.93
N LYS A 123 10.21 -3.25 11.06
CA LYS A 123 11.38 -2.50 11.51
C LYS A 123 12.48 -2.68 10.46
N VAL A 124 13.40 -1.73 10.41
CA VAL A 124 14.54 -1.70 9.49
C VAL A 124 15.77 -2.10 10.29
N GLN A 125 16.43 -3.18 9.86
CA GLN A 125 17.71 -3.58 10.42
C GLN A 125 18.82 -2.87 9.67
N ILE A 126 19.68 -2.21 10.43
CA ILE A 126 20.81 -1.47 9.89
C ILE A 126 22.10 -1.95 10.53
N ARG A 127 23.23 -1.68 9.86
CA ARG A 127 24.56 -1.80 10.44
C ARG A 127 25.33 -0.52 10.18
N TYR A 128 25.79 0.14 11.23
CA TYR A 128 26.63 1.32 11.13
C TYR A 128 27.98 0.97 10.51
N LEU A 129 28.47 1.82 9.61
CA LEU A 129 29.72 1.59 8.90
C LEU A 129 30.95 1.82 9.80
N SER A 130 30.88 2.74 10.76
CA SER A 130 31.99 3.09 11.66
C SER A 130 32.24 2.04 12.74
N SER A 131 31.19 1.49 13.35
CA SER A 131 31.31 0.61 14.53
C SER A 131 30.94 -0.85 14.26
N SER A 132 30.49 -1.19 13.04
CA SER A 132 29.87 -2.49 12.71
C SER A 132 28.70 -2.89 13.62
N LYS A 133 28.23 -1.99 14.49
CA LYS A 133 27.10 -2.18 15.40
C LYS A 133 25.81 -2.31 14.58
N LYS A 134 24.95 -3.22 15.00
CA LYS A 134 23.62 -3.42 14.41
C LYS A 134 22.55 -2.72 15.25
N ASP A 135 21.53 -2.20 14.60
CA ASP A 135 20.38 -1.59 15.25
C ASP A 135 19.08 -1.90 14.51
N MET A 136 17.95 -1.75 15.21
CA MET A 136 16.60 -1.93 14.69
C MET A 136 15.77 -0.68 14.88
N ILE A 137 15.59 0.05 13.78
CA ILE A 137 14.88 1.33 13.78
C ILE A 137 13.51 1.13 13.15
N ARG A 138 12.50 1.87 13.62
CA ARG A 138 11.22 1.87 12.92
C ARG A 138 11.32 2.69 11.65
N ALA A 139 10.73 2.20 10.58
CA ALA A 139 10.86 2.80 9.26
C ALA A 139 10.28 4.24 9.17
N ASP A 140 9.34 4.59 10.05
CA ASP A 140 8.76 5.94 10.18
C ASP A 140 9.72 6.97 10.79
N ARG A 141 10.78 6.53 11.47
CA ARG A 141 11.82 7.38 12.08
C ARG A 141 13.01 7.63 11.16
N LEU A 142 13.07 6.96 10.02
CA LEU A 142 14.11 7.13 9.00
C LEU A 142 13.53 8.06 7.93
N ARG A 143 13.77 9.37 8.08
CA ARG A 143 13.43 10.41 7.11
C ARG A 143 14.68 11.15 6.69
#